data_AF-A0AAX3UC64-F1
#
_entry.id   AF-A0AAX3UC64-F1
#
_cell.length_a   1.000
_cell.length_b   1.000
_cell.length_c   1.000
_cell.angle_alpha   90.00
_cell.angle_beta   90.00
_cell.angle_gamma   90.00
#
_symmetry.space_group_name_H-M   'P 1'
#
loop_
_entity.id
_entity.type
_entity.pdbx_description
1 polymer ?
#
loop_
_entity_poly.entity_id
_entity_poly.type
_entity_poly.pdbx_seq_one_letter_code
_entity_poly.pdbx_strand_id
1 'polypeptide(L)' 'MIFGVKLKLYPNQAQQNLMEKMIDNSRFVWNKTLAMMNDRYENNPKAPRLGEYALNYLMKPFTIEYPFLKIKLKK' A
#
# COMPACT_ATOMS: atom_id res chain seq x y z
N MET A 1 17.83 -10.06 24.54
CA MET A 1 16.67 -10.85 24.99
C MET A 1 15.42 -10.08 24.58
N ILE A 2 14.58 -10.63 23.70
CA ILE A 2 13.35 -9.97 23.23
C ILE A 2 12.19 -10.63 23.94
N PHE A 3 11.41 -9.87 24.69
CA PHE A 3 10.20 -10.37 25.34
C PHE A 3 8.99 -10.05 24.45
N GLY A 4 8.16 -11.05 24.18
CA GLY A 4 6.91 -10.87 23.46
C GLY A 4 5.81 -10.35 24.37
N VAL A 5 5.24 -9.19 24.06
CA VAL A 5 4.07 -8.63 24.76
C VAL A 5 2.81 -9.04 24.01
N LYS A 6 1.87 -9.71 24.68
CA LYS A 6 0.53 -9.98 24.13
C LYS A 6 -0.38 -8.79 24.44
N LEU A 7 -0.82 -8.08 23.40
CA LEU A 7 -1.72 -6.93 23.50
C LEU A 7 -3.07 -7.25 22.86
N LYS A 8 -4.18 -6.96 23.56
CA LYS A 8 -5.53 -6.92 22.97
C LYS A 8 -5.89 -5.46 22.72
N LEU A 9 -6.19 -5.12 21.46
CA LEU A 9 -6.62 -3.78 21.08
C LEU A 9 -8.15 -3.70 21.12
N TYR A 10 -8.69 -2.64 21.72
CA TYR A 10 -10.12 -2.30 21.70
C TYR A 10 -10.30 -0.95 20.99
N PRO A 11 -10.22 -0.95 19.66
CA PRO A 11 -10.29 0.29 18.89
C PRO A 11 -11.68 0.91 18.96
N ASN A 12 -11.74 2.23 19.08
CA ASN A 12 -13.00 2.98 18.91
C ASN A 12 -13.41 3.01 17.42
N GLN A 13 -14.62 3.47 17.12
CA GLN A 13 -15.15 3.46 15.75
C GLN A 13 -14.24 4.20 14.75
N ALA A 14 -13.64 5.33 15.14
CA ALA A 14 -12.74 6.08 14.26
C ALA A 14 -11.46 5.29 13.95
N GLN A 15 -10.93 4.57 14.93
CA GLN A 15 -9.76 3.71 14.75
C GLN A 15 -10.08 2.50 13.88
N GLN A 16 -11.25 1.87 14.04
CA GLN A 16 -11.70 0.78 13.17
C GLN A 16 -11.80 1.24 11.71
N ASN A 17 -12.46 2.36 11.47
CA ASN A 17 -12.57 2.94 10.12
C ASN A 17 -11.20 3.29 9.53
N LEU A 18 -10.24 3.73 10.36
CA LEU A 18 -8.87 4.00 9.91
C LEU A 18 -8.15 2.70 9.53
N MET A 19 -8.28 1.65 10.33
CA MET A 19 -7.68 0.35 10.05
C MET A 19 -8.24 -0.26 8.77
N GLU A 20 -9.55 -0.23 8.58
CA GLU A 20 -10.21 -0.67 7.34
C GLU A 20 -9.62 0.06 6.13
N LYS A 21 -9.57 1.41 6.19
CA LYS A 21 -8.95 2.21 5.13
C LYS A 21 -7.48 1.88 4.89
N MET A 22 -6.69 1.65 5.94
CA MET A 22 -5.28 1.28 5.81
C MET A 22 -5.13 -0.06 5.09
N ILE A 23 -5.95 -1.04 5.45
CA ILE A 23 -5.93 -2.37 4.86
C ILE A 23 -6.37 -2.28 3.39
N ASP A 24 -7.48 -1.59 3.11
CA ASP A 24 -8.04 -1.49 1.76
C ASP A 24 -7.13 -0.70 0.82
N ASN A 25 -6.58 0.43 1.28
CA ASN A 25 -5.61 1.20 0.50
C ASN A 25 -4.35 0.38 0.21
N SER A 26 -3.85 -0.37 1.18
CA SER A 26 -2.68 -1.24 0.99
C SER A 26 -2.95 -2.33 -0.06
N ARG A 27 -4.11 -2.99 0.02
CA ARG A 27 -4.53 -3.99 -0.97
C ARG A 27 -4.68 -3.40 -2.36
N PHE A 28 -5.31 -2.23 -2.46
CA PHE A 28 -5.50 -1.53 -3.73
C PHE A 28 -4.16 -1.22 -4.41
N VAL A 29 -3.23 -0.60 -3.68
CA VAL A 29 -1.90 -0.25 -4.20
C VAL A 29 -1.14 -1.51 -4.62
N TRP A 30 -1.15 -2.56 -3.81
CA TRP A 30 -0.51 -3.84 -4.13
C TRP A 30 -1.08 -4.46 -5.41
N ASN A 31 -2.41 -4.54 -5.53
CA ASN A 31 -3.03 -5.13 -6.71
C ASN A 31 -2.72 -4.34 -7.98
N LYS A 32 -2.68 -3.00 -7.89
CA LYS A 32 -2.31 -2.13 -9.02
C LYS A 32 -0.85 -2.32 -9.44
N THR A 33 0.08 -2.35 -8.50
CA THR A 33 1.51 -2.55 -8.84
C THR A 33 1.78 -3.97 -9.34
N LEU A 34 1.07 -4.96 -8.81
CA LEU A 34 1.16 -6.35 -9.29
C LEU A 34 0.67 -6.48 -10.73
N ALA A 35 -0.47 -5.88 -11.08
CA ALA A 35 -0.98 -5.87 -12.45
C ALA A 35 0.04 -5.24 -13.41
N MET A 36 0.56 -4.04 -13.08
CA MET A 36 1.59 -3.37 -13.89
C MET A 36 2.86 -4.21 -14.06
N MET A 37 3.25 -4.97 -13.04
CA MET A 37 4.40 -5.87 -13.12
C MET A 37 4.15 -7.06 -14.03
N ASN A 38 2.95 -7.64 -13.98
CA ASN A 38 2.56 -8.74 -14.85
C ASN A 38 2.55 -8.26 -16.31
N ASP A 39 1.90 -7.12 -16.59
CA ASP A 39 1.87 -6.52 -17.93
C ASP A 39 3.29 -6.22 -18.44
N ARG A 40 4.17 -5.69 -17.57
CA ARG A 40 5.57 -5.42 -17.93
C ARG A 40 6.34 -6.71 -18.25
N TYR A 41 6.08 -7.79 -17.53
CA TYR A 41 6.71 -9.08 -17.76
C TYR A 41 6.25 -9.70 -19.08
N GLU A 42 4.95 -9.66 -19.37
CA GLU A 42 4.39 -10.12 -20.64
C GLU A 42 4.98 -9.34 -21.83
N ASN A 43 5.11 -8.02 -21.69
CA ASN A 43 5.68 -7.15 -22.72
C ASN A 43 7.20 -7.30 -22.89
N ASN A 44 7.95 -7.56 -21.81
CA ASN A 44 9.39 -7.77 -21.85
C ASN A 44 9.85 -8.77 -20.77
N PRO A 45 9.86 -10.07 -21.08
CA PRO A 45 10.23 -11.11 -20.12
C PRO A 45 11.69 -11.03 -19.62
N LYS A 46 12.55 -10.31 -20.36
CA LYS A 46 13.97 -10.13 -20.00
C LYS A 46 14.19 -8.97 -19.02
N ALA A 47 13.18 -8.13 -18.81
CA ALA A 47 13.30 -7.00 -17.91
C ALA A 47 13.39 -7.48 -16.44
N PRO A 48 14.29 -6.92 -15.63
CA PRO A 48 14.37 -7.27 -14.21
C PRO A 48 13.13 -6.76 -13.47
N ARG A 49 12.65 -7.54 -12.49
CA ARG A 49 11.57 -7.11 -11.58
C ARG A 49 12.00 -5.85 -10.84
N LEU A 50 11.10 -4.86 -10.72
CA LEU A 50 11.41 -3.67 -9.91
C LEU A 50 11.41 -4.04 -8.43
N GLY A 51 12.35 -3.48 -7.68
CA GLY A 51 12.36 -3.55 -6.23
C GLY A 51 11.38 -2.55 -5.60
N GLU A 52 11.25 -2.62 -4.28
CA GLU A 52 10.36 -1.76 -3.49
C GLU A 52 10.64 -0.26 -3.69
N TYR A 53 11.91 0.14 -3.68
CA TYR A 53 12.30 1.54 -3.90
C TYR A 53 11.80 2.10 -5.23
N ALA A 54 11.88 1.29 -6.29
CA ALA A 54 11.42 1.68 -7.61
C ALA A 54 9.87 1.80 -7.65
N LEU A 55 9.17 0.87 -6.99
CA LEU A 55 7.71 0.91 -6.87
C LEU A 55 7.22 2.11 -6.02
N ASN A 56 7.98 2.54 -5.02
CA ASN A 56 7.62 3.69 -4.19
C ASN A 56 7.53 5.01 -4.99
N TYR A 57 8.21 5.13 -6.14
CA TYR A 57 8.03 6.29 -7.02
C TYR A 57 6.61 6.37 -7.62
N LEU A 58 5.89 5.25 -7.74
CA LEU A 58 4.51 5.21 -8.23
C LEU A 58 3.50 5.81 -7.24
N MET A 59 3.88 6.02 -5.98
CA MET A 59 2.98 6.62 -5.00
C MET A 59 2.58 8.06 -5.37
N LYS A 60 3.50 8.84 -5.95
CA LYS A 60 3.20 10.21 -6.41
C LYS A 60 2.08 10.22 -7.45
N PRO A 61 2.21 9.55 -8.61
CA PRO A 61 1.12 9.51 -9.60
C PRO A 61 -0.14 8.84 -9.06
N PHE A 62 -0.03 7.77 -8.25
CA PHE A 62 -1.21 7.13 -7.66
C PHE A 62 -2.01 8.08 -6.77
N THR A 63 -1.37 8.96 -6.01
CA THR A 63 -2.11 9.94 -5.20
C THR A 63 -2.77 11.05 -6.02
N ILE A 64 -2.34 11.26 -7.28
CA ILE A 64 -2.95 12.18 -8.22
C ILE A 64 -4.16 11.51 -8.89
N GLU A 65 -3.98 10.29 -9.39
CA GLU A 65 -5.05 9.50 -10.04
C GLU A 65 -6.13 9.05 -9.07
N TYR A 66 -5.74 8.69 -7.84
CA TYR A 66 -6.61 8.15 -6.80
C TYR A 66 -6.55 9.05 -5.55
N PRO A 67 -7.32 10.15 -5.50
CA PRO A 67 -7.28 11.11 -4.40
C PRO A 67 -7.59 10.50 -3.03
N PHE A 68 -8.33 9.39 -2.96
CA PHE A 68 -8.65 8.70 -1.70
C PHE A 68 -7.42 8.07 -1.02
N LEU A 69 -6.31 7.88 -1.74
CA LEU A 69 -5.04 7.43 -1.16
C LEU A 69 -4.32 8.53 -0.38
N LYS A 70 -4.70 9.81 -0.55
CA LYS A 70 -4.15 10.89 0.26
C LYS A 70 -4.76 10.83 1.65
N ILE A 71 -4.00 10.30 2.60
CA ILE A 71 -4.31 10.50 4.02
C ILE A 71 -4.02 11.97 4.34
N LYS A 72 -5.07 12.77 4.53
CA LYS A 72 -4.92 14.08 5.17
C LYS A 72 -4.59 13.82 6.63
N LEU A 73 -3.29 13.81 6.98
CA LEU A 73 -2.88 13.98 8.36
C LEU A 73 -3.40 15.35 8.81
N LYS A 74 -4.44 15.37 9.63
CA LYS A 74 -4.78 16.58 10.40
C LYS A 74 -3.57 16.85 11.29
N LYS A 75 -2.85 17.94 11.01
CA LYS A 75 -1.86 18.51 11.93
C LYS A 75 -2.57 19.02 13.18
#